data_AF-A0A915WS58-F1
#
_entry.id   AF-A0A915WS58-F1
#
_cell.length_a   1.000
_cell.length_b   1.000
_cell.length_c   1.000
_cell.angle_alpha   90.00
_cell.angle_beta   90.00
_cell.angle_gamma   90.00
#
_symmetry.space_group_name_H-M   'P 1'
#
loop_
_entity.id
_entity.type
_entity.pdbx_description
1 polymer ?
#
loop_
_entity_poly.entity_id
_entity_poly.type
_entity_poly.pdbx_seq_one_letter_code
_entity_poly.pdbx_strand_id
1 'polypeptide(L)'
;MESKNKESEEDKIELLYESIKPYLTKEAISRLSNIKVVYPDKFSQVVLIIYQNLQTGRINKIDENLLLKILDQLRSKRDTKIKFIHK
;
A
#
# COMPACT_ATOMS: atom_id res chain seq x y z
N MET A 1 -3.34 28.32 7.59
CA MET A 1 -2.56 27.34 8.37
C MET A 1 -2.92 25.94 7.87
N GLU A 2 -2.37 25.49 6.74
CA GLU A 2 -2.68 24.14 6.21
C GLU A 2 -1.44 23.36 5.75
N SER A 3 -0.24 23.96 5.76
CA SER A 3 0.96 23.32 5.24
C SER A 3 1.72 22.44 6.25
N LYS A 4 1.30 22.38 7.52
CA LYS A 4 2.05 21.68 8.59
C LYS A 4 1.70 20.19 8.76
N ASN A 5 0.65 19.69 8.09
CA ASN A 5 0.18 18.31 8.27
C ASN A 5 0.60 17.33 7.15
N LYS A 6 1.02 17.81 5.97
CA LYS A 6 1.35 16.91 4.84
C LYS A 6 2.71 16.24 5.00
N GLU A 7 3.70 16.98 5.47
CA GLU A 7 5.07 16.48 5.70
C GLU A 7 5.05 15.26 6.64
N SER A 8 4.27 15.34 7.73
CA SER A 8 4.14 14.26 8.71
C SER A 8 3.50 12.98 8.18
N GLU A 9 2.70 13.02 7.12
CA GLU A 9 2.06 11.82 6.57
C GLU A 9 2.98 11.12 5.56
N GLU A 10 3.73 11.87 4.76
CA GLU A 10 4.72 11.32 3.83
C GLU A 10 5.87 10.64 4.60
N ASP A 11 6.38 11.30 5.64
CA ASP A 11 7.41 10.73 6.53
C ASP A 11 6.97 9.40 7.15
N LYS A 12 5.71 9.31 7.59
CA LYS A 12 5.16 8.06 8.16
C LYS A 12 5.11 6.94 7.13
N ILE A 13 4.69 7.24 5.91
CA ILE A 13 4.65 6.24 4.83
C ILE A 13 6.05 5.76 4.49
N GLU A 14 7.07 6.63 4.49
CA GLU A 14 8.45 6.22 4.25
C GLU A 14 9.00 5.32 5.37
N LEU A 15 8.69 5.60 6.63
CA LEU A 15 9.04 4.73 7.76
C LEU A 15 8.39 3.35 7.64
N LEU A 16 7.12 3.30 7.26
CA LEU A 16 6.42 2.04 6.99
C LEU A 16 7.06 1.31 5.80
N TYR A 17 7.40 2.04 4.73
CA TYR A 17 8.05 1.47 3.56
C TYR A 17 9.38 0.80 3.91
N GLU A 18 10.26 1.48 4.66
CA GLU A 18 11.53 0.90 5.10
C GLU A 18 11.33 -0.33 6.00
N SER A 19 10.24 -0.36 6.78
CA SER A 19 9.89 -1.52 7.61
C SER A 19 9.47 -2.74 6.80
N ILE A 20 8.82 -2.54 5.64
CA ILE A 20 8.34 -3.64 4.78
C ILE A 20 9.37 -4.06 3.72
N LYS A 21 10.29 -3.17 3.35
CA LYS A 21 11.37 -3.37 2.37
C LYS A 21 12.16 -4.67 2.53
N PRO A 22 12.58 -5.10 3.74
CA PRO A 22 13.30 -6.37 3.91
C PRO A 22 12.46 -7.61 3.56
N TYR A 23 11.13 -7.49 3.55
CA TYR A 23 10.21 -8.57 3.19
C TYR A 23 9.89 -8.61 1.70
N LEU A 24 10.22 -7.56 0.94
CA LEU A 24 9.99 -7.46 -0.49
C LEU A 24 11.16 -8.05 -1.28
N THR A 25 10.86 -8.73 -2.39
CA THR A 25 11.90 -9.14 -3.35
C THR A 25 12.45 -7.93 -4.12
N LYS A 26 13.64 -8.07 -4.72
CA LYS A 26 14.24 -7.02 -5.56
C LYS A 26 13.30 -6.53 -6.67
N GLU A 27 12.57 -7.47 -7.28
CA GLU A 27 11.57 -7.17 -8.31
C GLU A 27 10.38 -6.39 -7.74
N ALA A 28 9.84 -6.82 -6.60
CA ALA A 28 8.75 -6.13 -5.92
C ALA A 28 9.15 -4.71 -5.47
N ILE A 29 10.39 -4.53 -4.98
CA ILE A 29 10.95 -3.22 -4.64
C ILE A 29 11.00 -2.32 -5.88
N SER A 30 11.51 -2.83 -7.01
CA SER A 30 11.59 -2.06 -8.26
C SER A 30 10.21 -1.63 -8.75
N ARG A 31 9.24 -2.57 -8.73
CA ARG A 31 7.85 -2.31 -9.11
C ARG A 31 7.20 -1.27 -8.20
N LEU A 32 7.37 -1.40 -6.89
CA LEU A 32 6.79 -0.50 -5.91
C LEU A 32 7.43 0.90 -5.97
N SER A 33 8.73 0.97 -6.27
CA SER A 33 9.45 2.23 -6.52
C SER A 33 8.91 2.94 -7.76
N ASN A 34 8.64 2.21 -8.85
CA ASN A 34 8.00 2.78 -10.04
C ASN A 34 6.59 3.32 -9.71
N ILE A 35 5.82 2.61 -8.88
CA ILE A 35 4.50 3.07 -8.44
C ILE A 35 4.62 4.32 -7.55
N LYS A 36 5.63 4.44 -6.69
CA LYS A 36 5.88 5.65 -5.88
C LYS A 36 6.02 6.88 -6.78
N VAL A 37 6.74 6.75 -7.89
CA VAL A 37 6.98 7.86 -8.84
C VAL A 37 5.73 8.18 -9.67
N VAL A 38 5.06 7.16 -10.23
CA VAL A 38 3.95 7.38 -11.18
C VAL A 38 2.61 7.63 -10.46
N TYR A 39 2.39 6.99 -9.30
CA TYR A 39 1.13 7.02 -8.55
C TYR A 39 1.39 7.05 -7.02
N PRO A 40 1.87 8.16 -6.46
CA PRO A 40 2.22 8.27 -5.03
C PRO A 40 1.05 7.94 -4.10
N ASP A 41 -0.18 8.32 -4.46
CA ASP A 41 -1.39 8.00 -3.70
C ASP A 41 -1.62 6.48 -3.55
N LYS A 42 -1.38 5.72 -4.63
CA LYS A 42 -1.51 4.25 -4.61
C LYS A 42 -0.37 3.62 -3.83
N PHE A 43 0.83 4.18 -3.92
CA PHE A 43 1.98 3.70 -3.15
C PHE A 43 1.67 3.69 -1.64
N SER A 44 1.18 4.80 -1.09
CA SER A 44 0.82 4.89 0.32
C SER A 44 -0.21 3.83 0.73
N GLN A 45 -1.26 3.64 -0.09
CA GLN A 45 -2.28 2.61 0.16
C GLN A 45 -1.70 1.19 0.15
N VAL A 46 -0.81 0.90 -0.81
CA VAL A 46 -0.18 -0.43 -0.95
C VAL A 46 0.75 -0.71 0.22
N VAL A 47 1.57 0.27 0.62
CA VAL A 47 2.46 0.17 1.78
C VAL A 47 1.67 -0.16 3.05
N LEU A 48 0.55 0.55 3.28
CA LEU A 48 -0.33 0.30 4.43
C LEU A 48 -0.93 -1.11 4.44
N ILE A 49 -1.40 -1.60 3.29
CA ILE A 49 -1.96 -2.95 3.18
C ILE A 49 -0.88 -4.00 3.43
N ILE A 50 0.28 -3.83 2.81
CA ILE A 50 1.41 -4.73 3.00
C ILE A 50 1.80 -4.78 4.48
N TYR A 51 2.00 -3.62 5.10
CA TYR A 51 2.37 -3.52 6.50
C TYR A 51 1.36 -4.23 7.40
N GLN A 52 0.06 -4.03 7.20
CA GLN A 52 -0.98 -4.73 7.96
C GLN A 52 -0.91 -6.25 7.78
N ASN A 53 -0.69 -6.73 6.56
CA ASN A 53 -0.58 -8.17 6.31
C ASN A 53 0.68 -8.78 6.96
N LEU A 54 1.81 -8.06 6.97
CA LEU A 54 3.02 -8.46 7.68
C LEU A 54 2.79 -8.48 9.21
N GLN A 55 2.14 -7.45 9.77
CA GLN A 55 1.80 -7.38 11.19
C GLN A 55 0.90 -8.53 11.65
N THR A 56 -0.04 -8.96 10.79
CA THR A 56 -0.89 -10.13 11.09
C THR A 56 -0.18 -11.48 10.94
N GLY A 57 1.08 -11.50 10.51
CA GLY A 57 1.86 -12.72 10.25
C GLY A 57 1.32 -13.57 9.10
N ARG A 58 0.39 -13.04 8.30
CA ARG A 58 -0.20 -13.75 7.15
C ARG A 58 0.77 -13.86 5.97
N ILE A 59 1.74 -12.95 5.91
CA ILE A 59 2.70 -12.85 4.81
C ILE A 59 4.08 -12.67 5.44
N ASN A 60 5.06 -13.45 4.99
CA ASN A 60 6.45 -13.36 5.44
C ASN A 60 7.39 -12.90 4.32
N LYS A 61 6.93 -12.94 3.06
CA LYS A 61 7.69 -12.51 1.90
C LYS A 61 6.75 -12.02 0.82
N ILE A 62 7.15 -10.97 0.13
CA ILE A 62 6.35 -10.30 -0.91
C ILE A 62 7.14 -10.32 -2.20
N ASP A 63 6.83 -11.32 -3.01
CA ASP A 63 7.22 -11.43 -4.40
C ASP A 63 6.36 -10.55 -5.31
N GLU A 64 6.80 -10.41 -6.56
CA GLU A 64 6.12 -9.59 -7.56
C GLU A 64 4.66 -10.04 -7.76
N ASN A 65 4.42 -11.36 -7.82
CA ASN A 65 3.07 -11.90 -8.03
C ASN A 65 2.11 -11.51 -6.90
N LEU A 66 2.56 -11.60 -5.64
CA LEU A 66 1.76 -11.20 -4.49
C LEU A 66 1.49 -9.69 -4.48
N LEU A 67 2.51 -8.88 -4.81
CA LEU A 67 2.34 -7.43 -4.97
C LEU A 67 1.31 -7.09 -6.04
N LEU A 68 1.35 -7.74 -7.20
CA LEU A 68 0.38 -7.54 -8.28
C LEU A 68 -1.04 -7.92 -7.85
N LYS A 69 -1.21 -9.02 -7.09
CA LYS A 69 -2.52 -9.39 -6.53
C LYS A 69 -3.06 -8.32 -5.58
N ILE A 70 -2.22 -7.77 -4.70
CA ILE A 70 -2.61 -6.68 -3.79
C ILE A 70 -3.05 -5.44 -4.59
N LEU A 71 -2.29 -5.09 -5.64
CA LEU A 71 -2.60 -3.98 -6.53
C LEU A 71 -3.93 -4.18 -7.28
N ASP A 72 -4.20 -5.40 -7.72
CA ASP A 72 -5.43 -5.76 -8.43
C ASP A 72 -6.67 -5.68 -7.50
N GLN A 73 -6.53 -6.19 -6.26
CA GLN A 73 -7.56 -6.05 -5.23
C GLN A 73 -7.86 -4.59 -4.91
N LEU A 74 -6.85 -3.72 -4.94
CA LEU A 74 -7.02 -2.29 -4.72
C LEU A 74 -7.80 -1.60 -5.86
N ARG A 75 -7.61 -2.07 -7.10
CA ARG A 75 -8.40 -1.60 -8.26
C ARG A 75 -9.87 -2.02 -8.13
N SER A 76 -10.13 -3.26 -7.72
CA SER A 76 -11.49 -3.82 -7.68
C SER A 76 -12.37 -3.27 -6.54
N LYS A 77 -11.78 -2.74 -5.46
CA LYS A 77 -12.54 -2.21 -4.31
C LYS A 77 -13.28 -0.88 -4.56
N ARG A 78 -13.18 -0.26 -5.74
CA ARG A 78 -13.79 1.05 -6.01
C ARG A 78 -15.31 1.05 -6.26
N ASP A 79 -15.96 -0.11 -6.41
CA ASP A 79 -17.35 -0.17 -6.89
C ASP A 79 -18.42 -0.69 -5.90
N THR A 80 -18.10 -0.99 -4.64
CA THR A 80 -19.15 -1.42 -3.70
C THR A 80 -19.85 -0.22 -3.07
N LYS A 81 -20.75 0.44 -3.83
CA LYS A 81 -21.79 1.30 -3.24
C LYS A 81 -22.70 0.44 -2.38
N ILE A 82 -22.46 0.40 -1.07
CA ILE A 82 -23.40 -0.19 -0.11
C ILE A 82 -24.68 0.68 -0.15
N LYS A 83 -25.68 0.22 -0.91
CA LYS A 83 -27.05 0.75 -0.79
C LYS A 83 -27.64 0.18 0.51
N PHE A 84 -27.60 0.96 1.57
CA PHE A 84 -28.45 0.67 2.74
C PHE A 84 -29.90 0.84 2.30
N ILE A 85 -30.58 -0.28 2.05
CA ILE A 85 -32.03 -0.30 1.91
C ILE A 85 -32.58 -0.41 3.34
N HIS A 86 -33.03 0.70 3.90
CA HIS A 86 -33.86 0.65 5.11
C HIS A 86 -35.29 0.32 4.66
N LYS A 87 -35.91 -0.70 5.26
CA LYS A 87 -37.29 -1.12 4.99
C LYS A 87 -38.18 -0.68 6.14
#